data_AF-A0A916XFL4-F1
#
_entry.id   AF-A0A916XFL4-F1
#
_cell.length_a   1.000
_cell.length_b   1.000
_cell.length_c   1.000
_cell.angle_alpha   90.00
_cell.angle_beta   90.00
_cell.angle_gamma   90.00
#
_symmetry.space_group_name_H-M   'P 1'
#
loop_
_entity.id
_entity.type
_entity.pdbx_description
1 polymer ?
#
loop_
_entity_poly.entity_id
_entity_poly.type
_entity_poly.pdbx_seq_one_letter_code
_entity_poly.pdbx_strand_id
1 'polypeptide(L)'
;MTTRLIEHAQTASEAIRAIAHDTPDVPSAPELYDVLADLKYVPHRLPDALTKFRQALVRSLDELDVFDDARDPQDSVSRCNAHLVTAAELLATAGEHLEKAQAALSAQGYRS
;
A
#
# COMPACT_ATOMS: atom_id res chain seq x y z
N MET A 1 1.62 -24.45 3.82
CA MET A 1 2.00 -23.87 2.52
C MET A 1 1.50 -22.44 2.52
N THR A 2 2.39 -21.46 2.61
CA THR A 2 2.01 -20.05 2.62
C THR A 2 1.49 -19.68 1.22
N THR A 3 0.31 -19.06 1.13
CA THR A 3 -0.26 -18.69 -0.17
C THR A 3 0.63 -17.63 -0.83
N ARG A 4 0.86 -17.70 -2.15
CA ARG A 4 1.65 -16.70 -2.90
C ARG A 4 1.24 -15.24 -2.62
N LEU A 5 -0.03 -14.98 -2.30
CA LEU A 5 -0.52 -13.65 -1.88
C LEU A 5 0.15 -13.15 -0.59
N ILE A 6 0.32 -14.02 0.40
CA ILE A 6 0.95 -13.68 1.68
C ILE A 6 2.43 -13.39 1.46
N GLU A 7 3.12 -14.20 0.64
CA GLU A 7 4.53 -13.97 0.30
C GLU A 7 4.72 -12.61 -0.37
N HIS A 8 3.89 -12.25 -1.35
CA HIS A 8 3.95 -10.92 -1.99
C HIS A 8 3.68 -9.78 -1.01
N ALA A 9 2.72 -9.92 -0.09
CA ALA A 9 2.45 -8.91 0.94
C ALA A 9 3.64 -8.75 1.90
N GLN A 10 4.27 -9.86 2.31
CA GLN A 10 5.48 -9.85 3.13
C GLN A 10 6.65 -9.18 2.41
N THR A 11 6.87 -9.51 1.13
CA THR A 11 7.90 -8.87 0.32
C THR A 11 7.68 -7.36 0.22
N ALA A 12 6.45 -6.91 -0.01
CA ALA A 12 6.13 -5.48 -0.06
C ALA A 12 6.43 -4.79 1.30
N SER A 13 6.02 -5.40 2.41
CA SER A 13 6.27 -4.88 3.75
C SER A 13 7.77 -4.79 4.07
N GLU A 14 8.53 -5.84 3.79
CA GLU A 14 9.98 -5.86 4.03
C GLU A 14 10.74 -4.91 3.11
N ALA A 15 10.30 -4.71 1.86
CA ALA A 15 10.90 -3.73 0.96
C ALA A 15 10.77 -2.30 1.49
N ILE A 16 9.60 -1.92 2.01
CA ILE A 16 9.39 -0.60 2.64
C ILE A 16 10.28 -0.44 3.88
N ARG A 17 10.41 -1.49 4.69
CA ARG A 17 11.32 -1.48 5.84
C ARG A 17 12.78 -1.35 5.41
N ALA A 18 13.21 -2.06 4.37
CA ALA A 18 14.58 -1.99 3.85
C ALA A 18 14.91 -0.58 3.35
N ILE A 19 14.00 0.07 2.60
CA ILE A 19 14.18 1.48 2.19
C ILE A 19 14.45 2.37 3.39
N ALA A 20 13.65 2.26 4.46
CA ALA A 20 13.84 3.06 5.67
C ALA A 20 15.14 2.72 6.41
N HIS A 21 15.55 1.45 6.42
CA HIS A 21 16.77 0.98 7.08
C HIS A 21 18.04 1.40 6.34
N ASP A 22 18.03 1.32 5.01
CA ASP A 22 19.19 1.54 4.15
C ASP A 22 19.34 3.01 3.72
N THR A 23 18.34 3.87 3.99
CA THR A 23 18.44 5.31 3.77
C THR A 23 19.60 5.86 4.62
N PRO A 24 20.62 6.49 4.01
CA PRO A 24 21.74 7.04 4.77
C PRO A 24 21.33 8.26 5.60
N ASP A 25 22.11 8.61 6.63
CA ASP A 25 21.85 9.78 7.49
C ASP A 25 21.78 11.10 6.70
N VAL A 26 22.51 11.19 5.57
CA VAL A 26 22.55 12.36 4.68
C VAL A 26 22.38 11.89 3.23
N PRO A 27 21.14 11.61 2.79
CA PRO A 27 20.89 11.18 1.42
C PRO A 27 21.01 12.35 0.45
N SER A 28 21.43 12.08 -0.78
CA SER A 28 21.44 13.10 -1.82
C SER A 28 20.01 13.35 -2.34
N ALA A 29 19.68 14.60 -2.70
CA ALA A 29 18.38 14.91 -3.29
C ALA A 29 18.11 14.13 -4.61
N PRO A 30 19.08 13.91 -5.51
CA PRO A 30 18.89 13.05 -6.67
C PRO A 30 18.54 11.59 -6.32
N GLU A 31 19.20 11.02 -5.31
CA GLU A 31 18.89 9.65 -4.86
C GLU A 31 17.46 9.55 -4.31
N LEU A 32 17.04 10.50 -3.46
CA LEU A 32 15.65 10.53 -2.98
C LEU A 32 14.64 10.82 -4.09
N TYR A 33 15.00 11.60 -5.11
CA TYR A 33 14.16 11.83 -6.28
C TYR A 33 13.87 10.52 -7.03
N ASP A 34 14.88 9.67 -7.19
CA ASP A 34 14.75 8.36 -7.83
C ASP A 34 13.94 7.38 -6.96
N VAL A 35 14.19 7.34 -5.66
CA VAL A 35 13.37 6.53 -4.72
C VAL A 35 11.90 6.94 -4.77
N LEU A 36 11.61 8.25 -4.80
CA LEU A 36 10.24 8.77 -4.94
C LEU A 36 9.62 8.45 -6.31
N ALA A 37 10.43 8.29 -7.37
CA ALA A 37 9.96 7.92 -8.70
C ALA A 37 9.24 6.57 -8.71
N ASP A 38 9.70 5.63 -7.88
CA ASP A 38 9.07 4.32 -7.72
C ASP A 38 8.00 4.31 -6.63
N LEU A 39 8.26 4.94 -5.49
CA LEU A 39 7.34 4.94 -4.35
C LEU A 39 6.00 5.61 -4.67
N LYS A 40 5.96 6.62 -5.55
CA LYS A 40 4.70 7.25 -5.97
C LYS A 40 3.71 6.30 -6.63
N TYR A 41 4.16 5.14 -7.15
CA TYR A 41 3.24 4.15 -7.72
C TYR A 41 2.59 3.25 -6.67
N VAL A 42 3.14 3.14 -5.46
CA VAL A 42 2.58 2.29 -4.41
C VAL A 42 1.14 2.71 -4.06
N PRO A 43 0.84 4.01 -3.83
CA PRO A 43 -0.52 4.43 -3.53
C PRO A 43 -1.49 4.31 -4.71
N HIS A 44 -0.99 4.15 -5.94
CA HIS A 44 -1.82 3.87 -7.12
C HIS A 44 -2.11 2.37 -7.29
N ARG A 45 -1.15 1.50 -6.94
CA ARG A 45 -1.24 0.03 -7.12
C ARG A 45 -1.94 -0.66 -5.95
N LEU A 46 -1.74 -0.19 -4.72
CA LEU A 46 -2.33 -0.81 -3.54
C LEU A 46 -3.88 -0.77 -3.55
N PRO A 47 -4.54 0.34 -3.95
CA PRO A 47 -6.00 0.39 -4.07
C PRO A 47 -6.62 -0.67 -4.99
N ASP A 48 -5.94 -1.04 -6.07
CA ASP A 48 -6.39 -2.12 -6.96
C ASP A 48 -6.44 -3.47 -6.24
N ALA A 49 -5.44 -3.74 -5.39
CA ALA A 49 -5.41 -4.93 -4.55
C ALA A 49 -6.53 -4.90 -3.50
N LEU A 50 -6.74 -3.75 -2.84
CA LEU A 50 -7.81 -3.60 -1.85
C LEU A 50 -9.20 -3.80 -2.47
N THR A 51 -9.41 -3.30 -3.69
CA THR A 51 -10.66 -3.50 -4.45
C THR A 51 -10.91 -4.98 -4.73
N LYS A 52 -9.88 -5.73 -5.14
CA LYS A 52 -9.97 -7.18 -5.33
C LYS A 52 -10.28 -7.92 -4.02
N PHE A 53 -9.68 -7.51 -2.90
CA PHE A 53 -9.97 -8.10 -1.60
C PHE A 53 -11.41 -7.89 -1.18
N ARG A 54 -11.95 -6.67 -1.35
CA ARG A 54 -13.35 -6.38 -1.05
C ARG A 54 -14.30 -7.28 -1.83
N GLN A 55 -14.07 -7.42 -3.13
CA GLN A 55 -14.88 -8.28 -4.01
C GLN A 55 -14.78 -9.76 -3.62
N ALA A 56 -13.57 -10.23 -3.28
CA ALA A 56 -13.35 -11.61 -2.86
C ALA A 56 -14.00 -11.91 -1.50
N LEU A 57 -13.96 -10.97 -0.55
CA LEU A 57 -14.58 -11.14 0.77
C LEU A 57 -16.10 -11.22 0.68
N VAL A 58 -16.74 -10.38 -0.14
CA VAL A 58 -18.19 -10.47 -0.35
C VAL A 58 -18.56 -11.84 -0.92
N ARG A 59 -17.83 -12.29 -1.95
CA ARG A 59 -18.05 -13.61 -2.55
C ARG A 59 -17.82 -14.77 -1.58
N SER A 60 -16.87 -14.62 -0.67
CA SER A 60 -16.56 -15.65 0.32
C SER A 60 -17.72 -15.93 1.27
N LEU A 61 -18.59 -14.94 1.53
CA LEU A 61 -19.81 -15.14 2.34
C LEU A 61 -20.82 -16.05 1.63
N ASP A 62 -20.84 -16.03 0.29
CA ASP A 62 -21.77 -16.84 -0.50
C ASP A 62 -21.21 -18.25 -0.77
N GLU A 63 -19.88 -18.37 -0.91
CA GLU A 63 -19.21 -19.61 -1.35
C GLU A 63 -18.67 -20.48 -0.21
N LEU A 64 -18.48 -19.92 0.99
CA LEU A 64 -17.90 -20.62 2.13
C LEU A 64 -18.83 -20.56 3.35
N ASP A 65 -18.76 -21.57 4.21
CA ASP A 65 -19.42 -21.58 5.52
C ASP A 65 -18.63 -20.71 6.52
N VAL A 66 -18.74 -19.38 6.35
CA VAL A 66 -18.02 -18.40 7.18
C VAL A 66 -18.76 -18.19 8.50
N PHE A 67 -18.03 -18.26 9.61
CA PHE A 67 -18.54 -17.92 10.93
C PHE A 67 -17.67 -16.85 11.60
N ASP A 68 -18.26 -16.13 12.55
CA ASP A 68 -17.60 -15.14 13.39
C ASP A 68 -18.15 -15.31 14.81
N ASP A 69 -17.27 -15.63 15.76
CA ASP A 69 -17.66 -15.95 17.15
C ASP A 69 -18.15 -14.72 17.94
N ALA A 70 -17.88 -13.51 17.44
CA ALA A 70 -18.20 -12.26 18.12
C ALA A 70 -19.39 -11.52 17.51
N ARG A 71 -19.77 -11.79 16.26
CA ARG A 71 -20.83 -11.08 15.52
C ARG A 71 -21.27 -11.83 14.26
N ASP A 72 -22.20 -11.25 13.50
CA ASP A 72 -22.55 -11.72 12.16
C ASP A 72 -21.33 -11.58 11.20
N PRO A 73 -20.90 -12.65 10.50
CA PRO A 73 -19.88 -12.58 9.45
C PRO A 73 -20.11 -11.46 8.43
N GLN A 74 -21.37 -11.19 8.07
CA GLN A 74 -21.72 -10.14 7.12
C GLN A 74 -21.37 -8.75 7.66
N ASP A 75 -21.59 -8.51 8.95
CA ASP A 75 -21.20 -7.26 9.62
C ASP A 75 -19.68 -7.10 9.66
N SER A 76 -18.93 -8.19 9.87
CA SER A 76 -17.47 -8.17 9.84
C SER A 76 -16.91 -7.84 8.47
N VAL A 77 -17.43 -8.44 7.40
CA VAL A 77 -17.03 -8.12 6.03
C VAL A 77 -17.42 -6.69 5.66
N SER A 78 -18.62 -6.23 6.04
CA SER A 78 -19.06 -4.85 5.81
C SER A 78 -18.11 -3.82 6.44
N ARG A 79 -17.74 -4.04 7.71
CA ARG A 79 -16.79 -3.17 8.42
C ARG A 79 -15.39 -3.19 7.81
N CYS A 80 -14.90 -4.37 7.43
CA CYS A 80 -13.63 -4.52 6.71
C CYS A 80 -13.66 -3.71 5.40
N ASN A 81 -14.71 -3.89 4.59
CA ASN A 81 -14.87 -3.19 3.33
C ASN A 81 -14.90 -1.67 3.49
N ALA A 82 -15.56 -1.15 4.53
CA ALA A 82 -15.57 0.29 4.82
C ALA A 82 -14.15 0.82 5.08
N HIS A 83 -13.34 0.12 5.88
CA HIS A 83 -11.95 0.52 6.11
C HIS A 83 -11.08 0.42 4.86
N LEU A 84 -11.30 -0.59 4.02
CA LEU A 84 -10.56 -0.74 2.76
C LEU A 84 -10.89 0.38 1.75
N VAL A 85 -12.12 0.88 1.73
CA VAL A 85 -12.50 2.07 0.95
C VAL A 85 -11.73 3.29 1.43
N THR A 86 -11.81 3.58 2.72
CA THR A 86 -11.12 4.76 3.30
C THR A 86 -9.62 4.68 3.09
N ALA A 87 -9.01 3.49 3.22
CA ALA A 87 -7.60 3.30 2.94
C ALA A 87 -7.24 3.63 1.47
N ALA A 88 -8.06 3.22 0.50
CA ALA A 88 -7.85 3.54 -0.91
C ALA A 88 -7.91 5.06 -1.20
N GLU A 89 -8.84 5.77 -0.56
CA GLU A 89 -8.98 7.23 -0.70
C GLU A 89 -7.77 7.98 -0.12
N LEU A 90 -7.28 7.54 1.05
CA LEU A 90 -6.07 8.09 1.67
C LEU A 90 -4.83 7.83 0.82
N LEU A 91 -4.75 6.65 0.20
CA LEU A 91 -3.65 6.31 -0.70
C LEU A 91 -3.67 7.20 -1.95
N ALA A 92 -4.82 7.47 -2.55
CA ALA A 92 -4.90 8.42 -3.67
C ALA A 92 -4.34 9.80 -3.29
N THR A 93 -4.73 10.30 -2.11
CA THR A 93 -4.21 11.57 -1.56
C THR A 93 -2.69 11.51 -1.33
N ALA A 94 -2.19 10.40 -0.76
CA ALA A 94 -0.76 10.20 -0.56
C ALA A 94 0.01 10.17 -1.89
N GLY A 95 -0.54 9.54 -2.94
CA GLY A 95 0.05 9.51 -4.27
C GLY A 95 0.29 10.91 -4.84
N GLU A 96 -0.70 11.80 -4.75
CA GLU A 96 -0.54 13.19 -5.18
C GLU A 96 0.57 13.92 -4.42
N HIS A 97 0.69 13.68 -3.12
CA HIS A 97 1.74 14.29 -2.30
C HIS A 97 3.13 13.74 -2.61
N LEU A 98 3.26 12.45 -2.91
CA LEU A 98 4.54 11.86 -3.32
C LEU A 98 4.98 12.40 -4.68
N GLU A 99 4.06 12.60 -5.63
CA GLU A 99 4.34 13.24 -6.91
C GLU A 99 4.83 14.68 -6.72
N LYS A 100 4.15 15.47 -5.88
CA LYS A 100 4.57 16.85 -5.54
C LYS A 100 5.93 16.88 -4.83
N ALA A 101 6.17 15.95 -3.92
CA ALA A 101 7.46 15.83 -3.21
C ALA A 101 8.60 15.50 -4.18
N GLN A 102 8.40 14.54 -5.09
CA GLN A 102 9.36 14.23 -6.14
C GLN A 102 9.65 15.46 -7.00
N ALA A 103 8.60 16.14 -7.48
CA ALA A 103 8.74 17.33 -8.32
C ALA A 103 9.53 18.46 -7.64
N ALA A 104 9.40 18.62 -6.32
CA ALA A 104 10.14 19.63 -5.55
C ALA A 104 11.66 19.36 -5.51
N LEU A 105 12.10 18.12 -5.70
CA LEU A 105 13.52 17.75 -5.77
C LEU A 105 14.09 17.82 -7.20
N SER A 106 13.26 17.98 -8.23
CA SER A 106 13.65 17.85 -9.65
C SER A 106 14.77 18.80 -10.12
N ALA A 107 14.96 19.93 -9.45
CA ALA A 107 15.99 20.92 -9.79
C ALA A 107 17.24 20.84 -8.87
N GLN A 108 17.26 19.92 -7.90
CA GLN A 108 18.37 19.80 -6.96
C GLN A 108 19.46 18.86 -7.50
N GLY A 109 20.71 19.26 -7.29
CA GLY A 109 21.90 18.44 -7.51
C GLY A 109 22.96 18.78 -6.47
N TYR A 110 24.04 18.00 -6.40
CA TYR A 110 25.17 18.31 -5.52
C TYR A 110 26.48 18.30 -6.33
N ARG A 111 27.47 19.04 -5.86
CA ARG A 111 28.83 19.02 -6.43
C ARG A 111 29.67 18.09 -5.56
N SER A 112 30.31 17.11 -6.21
CA SER A 112 31.33 16.23 -5.64
C SER A 112 32.70 16.91 -5.62
#